data_AF-A0AAC9S253-F1
#
_entry.id   AF-A0AAC9S253-F1
#
_cell.length_a   1.000
_cell.length_b   1.000
_cell.length_c   1.000
_cell.angle_alpha   90.00
_cell.angle_beta   90.00
_cell.angle_gamma   90.00
#
_symmetry.space_group_name_H-M   'P 1'
#
loop_
_entity.id
_entity.type
_entity.pdbx_description
1 polymer ?
#
loop_
_entity_poly.entity_id
_entity_poly.type
_entity_poly.pdbx_seq_one_letter_code
_entity_poly.pdbx_strand_id
1 'polypeptide(L)'
;MSLLLSEQLKPLRDRQRISSPLIKHVVSVTAKLGGVDKKQSFEESRQLILNWLQLRVGTLPAEAWEGKTFEHMTPGRFTAGVRIEIPNGEYWAVRCDDPDKNVPGRTWTTELSIARQADAASFGVRLVVATNEAEPNYMPSIPGIVRQLADFPGLFRNGRKLTVDPLIVDDNQKLE
;
A
#
# COMPACT_ATOMS: atom_id res chain seq x y z
N MET A 1 -20.95 40.12 -20.63
CA MET A 1 -20.59 38.69 -20.71
C MET A 1 -20.09 38.27 -19.35
N SER A 2 -20.78 37.35 -18.66
CA SER A 2 -20.31 36.80 -17.39
C SER A 2 -19.10 35.92 -17.66
N LEU A 3 -18.00 36.15 -16.92
CA LEU A 3 -16.88 35.20 -16.91
C LEU A 3 -17.41 33.83 -16.49
N LEU A 4 -16.81 32.77 -17.04
CA LEU A 4 -17.10 31.41 -16.61
C LEU A 4 -16.69 31.27 -15.13
N LEU A 5 -17.44 30.48 -14.37
CA LEU A 5 -17.12 30.22 -12.95
C LEU A 5 -15.67 29.74 -12.76
N SER A 6 -15.13 28.99 -13.73
CA SER A 6 -13.73 28.53 -13.76
C SER A 6 -12.71 29.68 -13.79
N GLU A 7 -13.03 30.78 -14.46
CA GLU A 7 -12.17 31.96 -14.55
C GLU A 7 -12.28 32.81 -13.29
N GLN A 8 -13.49 32.94 -12.72
CA GLN A 8 -13.72 33.64 -11.46
C GLN A 8 -12.99 32.97 -10.28
N LEU A 9 -12.87 31.64 -10.31
CA LEU A 9 -12.21 30.86 -9.27
C LEU A 9 -10.69 30.74 -9.47
N LYS A 10 -10.13 31.23 -10.58
CA LYS A 10 -8.70 31.12 -10.89
C LYS A 10 -7.78 31.63 -9.75
N PRO A 11 -8.03 32.79 -9.11
CA PRO A 11 -7.19 33.28 -8.02
C PRO A 11 -7.22 32.37 -6.77
N LEU A 12 -8.36 31.74 -6.48
CA LEU A 12 -8.50 30.80 -5.36
C LEU A 12 -7.81 29.47 -5.67
N ARG A 13 -7.97 28.97 -6.90
CA ARG A 13 -7.31 27.76 -7.38
C ARG A 13 -5.79 27.89 -7.38
N ASP A 14 -5.28 29.04 -7.80
CA ASP A 14 -3.83 29.31 -7.84
C ASP A 14 -3.26 29.44 -6.42
N ARG A 15 -3.99 30.06 -5.47
CA ARG A 15 -3.63 30.06 -4.04
C ARG A 15 -3.65 28.66 -3.41
N GLN A 16 -4.67 27.86 -3.71
CA GLN A 16 -4.76 26.48 -3.19
C GLN A 16 -3.68 25.56 -3.76
N ARG A 17 -3.32 25.71 -5.04
CA ARG A 17 -2.22 24.94 -5.66
C ARG A 17 -0.86 25.20 -5.01
N ILE A 18 -0.66 26.40 -4.45
CA ILE A 18 0.58 26.74 -3.72
C ILE A 18 0.60 26.07 -2.33
N SER A 19 -0.57 25.79 -1.73
CA SER A 19 -0.65 25.24 -0.37
C SER A 19 -0.91 23.74 -0.26
N SER A 20 -1.44 23.10 -1.32
CA SER A 20 -1.87 21.70 -1.25
C SER A 20 -0.87 20.78 -1.97
N PRO A 21 -0.39 19.72 -1.30
CA PRO A 21 0.51 18.78 -1.94
C PRO A 21 -0.19 18.05 -3.09
N LEU A 22 0.53 17.87 -4.19
CA LEU A 22 0.17 16.97 -5.27
C LEU A 22 0.28 15.53 -4.79
N ILE A 23 -0.81 14.77 -4.94
CA ILE A 23 -0.88 13.36 -4.60
C ILE A 23 -0.82 12.54 -5.89
N LYS A 24 0.21 11.70 -6.05
CA LYS A 24 0.38 10.80 -7.19
C LYS A 24 0.33 9.34 -6.75
N HIS A 25 -0.51 8.57 -7.44
CA HIS A 25 -0.50 7.12 -7.33
C HIS A 25 0.72 6.53 -8.05
N VAL A 26 1.46 5.64 -7.39
CA VAL A 26 2.72 5.07 -7.94
C VAL A 26 2.54 3.59 -8.28
N VAL A 27 2.07 2.78 -7.34
CA VAL A 27 1.86 1.34 -7.53
C VAL A 27 0.56 0.92 -6.84
N SER A 28 -0.19 0.01 -7.48
CA SER A 28 -1.21 -0.78 -6.80
C SER A 28 -1.17 -2.22 -7.29
N VAL A 29 -1.20 -3.15 -6.35
CA VAL A 29 -1.23 -4.59 -6.62
C VAL A 29 -2.30 -5.22 -5.74
N THR A 30 -3.09 -6.09 -6.35
CA THR A 30 -4.01 -7.01 -5.65
C THR A 30 -3.71 -8.43 -6.10
N ALA A 31 -3.67 -9.36 -5.15
CA ALA A 31 -3.32 -10.75 -5.38
C ALA A 31 -3.98 -11.66 -4.34
N LYS A 32 -4.10 -12.95 -4.67
CA LYS A 32 -4.42 -14.01 -3.71
C LYS A 32 -3.13 -14.43 -3.00
N LEU A 33 -3.23 -14.69 -1.70
CA LEU A 33 -2.18 -15.34 -0.94
C LEU A 33 -2.15 -16.83 -1.28
N GLY A 34 -0.93 -17.36 -1.38
CA GLY A 34 -0.64 -18.77 -1.57
C GLY A 34 -0.97 -19.62 -0.34
N GLY A 35 -0.30 -20.77 -0.23
CA GLY A 35 -0.44 -21.69 0.90
C GLY A 35 -1.74 -22.52 0.88
N VAL A 36 -1.65 -23.72 1.48
CA VAL A 36 -2.79 -24.63 1.63
C VAL A 36 -3.70 -24.15 2.75
N ASP A 37 -3.12 -23.77 3.89
CA ASP A 37 -3.84 -23.17 5.01
C ASP A 37 -3.94 -21.65 4.85
N LYS A 38 -5.17 -21.17 4.62
CA LYS A 38 -5.49 -19.74 4.44
C LYS A 38 -5.35 -18.93 5.72
N LYS A 39 -5.57 -19.55 6.88
CA LYS A 39 -5.34 -18.93 8.18
C LYS A 39 -3.85 -18.74 8.43
N GLN A 40 -3.07 -19.80 8.22
CA GLN A 40 -1.61 -19.71 8.36
C GLN A 40 -1.03 -18.65 7.41
N SER A 41 -1.43 -18.66 6.14
CA SER A 41 -0.93 -17.70 5.13
C SER A 41 -1.29 -16.25 5.48
N PHE A 42 -2.46 -16.02 6.08
CA PHE A 42 -2.86 -14.71 6.58
C PHE A 42 -1.95 -14.24 7.73
N GLU A 43 -1.72 -15.08 8.73
CA GLU A 43 -0.89 -14.74 9.89
C GLU A 43 0.58 -14.51 9.52
N GLU A 44 1.14 -15.37 8.66
CA GLU A 44 2.51 -15.21 8.15
C GLU A 44 2.67 -13.92 7.36
N SER A 45 1.66 -13.58 6.54
CA SER A 45 1.65 -12.32 5.79
C SER A 45 1.59 -11.11 6.73
N ARG A 46 0.76 -11.16 7.77
CA ARG A 46 0.67 -10.10 8.80
C ARG A 46 2.03 -9.90 9.47
N GLN A 47 2.70 -10.99 9.86
CA GLN A 47 4.01 -10.93 10.50
C GLN A 47 5.08 -10.33 9.58
N LEU A 48 5.10 -10.72 8.30
CA LEU A 48 6.01 -10.14 7.30
C LEU A 48 5.76 -8.64 7.12
N ILE A 49 4.49 -8.22 7.05
CA ILE A 49 4.11 -6.82 6.94
C ILE A 49 4.59 -6.02 8.17
N LEU A 50 4.39 -6.54 9.38
CA LEU A 50 4.80 -5.87 10.61
C LEU A 50 6.33 -5.74 10.72
N ASN A 51 7.06 -6.80 10.37
CA ASN A 51 8.53 -6.75 10.29
C ASN A 51 8.99 -5.68 9.28
N TRP A 52 8.36 -5.61 8.11
CA TRP A 52 8.68 -4.61 7.10
C TRP A 52 8.31 -3.19 7.54
N LEU A 53 7.21 -3.02 8.26
CA LEU A 53 6.75 -1.73 8.80
C LEU A 53 7.70 -1.20 9.87
N GLN A 54 8.11 -2.03 10.82
CA GLN A 54 8.98 -1.63 11.93
C GLN A 54 10.28 -0.98 11.44
N LEU A 55 10.82 -1.44 10.32
CA LEU A 55 12.03 -0.87 9.69
C LEU A 55 11.83 0.57 9.19
N ARG A 56 10.60 1.03 9.03
CA ARG A 56 10.23 2.38 8.56
C ARG A 56 9.78 3.28 9.69
N VAL A 57 9.00 2.74 10.61
CA VAL A 57 8.25 3.54 11.59
C VAL A 57 8.78 3.38 13.02
N GLY A 58 9.85 2.61 13.19
CA GLY A 58 10.42 2.27 14.48
C GLY A 58 9.61 1.19 15.20
N THR A 59 9.89 1.01 16.49
CA THR A 59 9.25 -0.02 17.32
C THR A 59 7.73 0.15 17.34
N LEU A 60 7.03 -0.85 16.80
CA LEU A 60 5.57 -0.91 16.79
C LEU A 60 5.02 -1.26 18.18
N PRO A 61 3.80 -0.79 18.52
CA PRO A 61 3.14 -1.13 19.78
C PRO A 61 2.75 -2.62 19.82
N ALA A 62 2.52 -3.16 21.03
CA ALA A 62 2.21 -4.57 21.23
C ALA A 62 0.93 -4.99 20.49
N GLU A 63 -0.06 -4.10 20.45
CA GLU A 63 -1.33 -4.25 19.76
C GLU A 63 -1.15 -4.59 18.27
N ALA A 64 -0.12 -4.02 17.62
CA ALA A 64 0.19 -4.32 16.22
C ALA A 64 0.61 -5.78 16.05
N TRP A 65 1.48 -6.29 16.94
CA TRP A 65 1.96 -7.68 16.95
C TRP A 65 0.85 -8.67 17.31
N GLU A 66 -0.07 -8.27 18.18
CA GLU A 66 -1.29 -9.01 18.48
C GLU A 66 -2.33 -8.97 17.35
N GLY A 67 -2.08 -8.19 16.29
CA GLY A 67 -2.95 -8.09 15.12
C GLY A 67 -4.20 -7.23 15.37
N LYS A 68 -4.24 -6.46 16.45
CA LYS A 68 -5.36 -5.59 16.81
C LYS A 68 -5.29 -4.28 16.03
N THR A 69 -6.35 -3.48 16.15
CA THR A 69 -6.35 -2.08 15.71
C THR A 69 -5.37 -1.29 16.57
N PHE A 70 -4.57 -0.42 15.96
CA PHE A 70 -3.57 0.38 16.64
C PHE A 70 -3.31 1.69 15.89
N GLU A 71 -2.79 2.67 16.62
CA GLU A 71 -2.18 3.87 16.07
C GLU A 71 -0.76 4.00 16.62
N HIS A 72 0.15 4.51 15.80
CA HIS A 72 1.54 4.71 16.15
C HIS A 72 2.00 6.01 15.52
N MET A 73 2.25 7.01 16.37
CA MET A 73 2.74 8.32 15.96
C MET A 73 4.19 8.48 16.39
N THR A 74 5.06 8.76 15.42
CA THR A 74 6.43 9.21 15.69
C THR A 74 6.68 10.52 14.94
N PRO A 75 7.72 11.30 15.28
CA PRO A 75 7.94 12.60 14.65
C PRO A 75 7.96 12.50 13.11
N GLY A 76 6.99 13.16 12.45
CA GLY A 76 6.85 13.17 10.99
C GLY A 76 6.30 11.89 10.36
N ARG A 77 5.91 10.89 11.16
CA ARG A 77 5.42 9.60 10.67
C ARG A 77 4.14 9.20 11.36
N PHE A 78 3.17 8.74 10.58
CA PHE A 78 1.92 8.21 11.07
C PHE A 78 1.76 6.78 10.59
N THR A 79 1.36 5.88 11.48
CA THR A 79 1.01 4.51 11.13
C THR A 79 -0.23 4.11 11.89
N ALA A 80 -1.19 3.52 11.20
CA ALA A 80 -2.39 2.98 11.82
C ALA A 80 -2.75 1.67 11.18
N GLY A 81 -3.09 0.68 12.01
CA GLY A 81 -3.63 -0.60 11.60
C GLY A 81 -5.06 -0.75 12.08
N VAL A 82 -5.90 -1.38 11.27
CA VAL A 82 -7.28 -1.71 11.62
C VAL A 82 -7.53 -3.19 11.39
N ARG A 83 -8.21 -3.82 12.35
CA ARG A 83 -8.76 -5.17 12.20
C ARG A 83 -10.27 -5.09 12.12
N ILE A 84 -10.84 -5.83 11.18
CA ILE A 84 -12.29 -6.00 11.04
C ILE A 84 -12.57 -7.49 11.00
N GLU A 85 -13.30 -7.99 12.00
CA GLU A 85 -13.79 -9.37 12.01
C GLU A 85 -15.15 -9.44 11.31
N ILE A 86 -15.32 -10.44 10.47
CA ILE A 86 -16.56 -10.70 9.74
C ILE A 86 -16.96 -12.18 9.92
N PRO A 87 -18.22 -12.56 9.65
CA PRO A 87 -18.57 -13.97 9.61
C PRO A 87 -17.65 -14.73 8.66
N ASN A 88 -17.03 -15.80 9.17
CA ASN A 88 -16.10 -16.67 8.42
C ASN A 88 -14.86 -15.98 7.84
N GLY A 89 -14.44 -14.83 8.37
CA GLY A 89 -13.28 -14.14 7.83
C GLY A 89 -12.79 -12.98 8.68
N GLU A 90 -11.74 -12.34 8.20
CA GLU A 90 -11.19 -11.14 8.80
C GLU A 90 -10.43 -10.30 7.77
N TYR A 91 -10.44 -9.00 7.99
CA TYR A 91 -9.60 -8.04 7.30
C TYR A 91 -8.62 -7.44 8.27
N TRP A 92 -7.39 -7.26 7.82
CA TRP A 92 -6.40 -6.47 8.51
C TRP A 92 -5.72 -5.55 7.51
N ALA A 93 -5.76 -4.26 7.79
CA ALA A 93 -5.18 -3.25 6.92
C ALA A 93 -4.32 -2.30 7.73
N VAL A 94 -3.27 -1.78 7.10
CA VAL A 94 -2.33 -0.86 7.73
C VAL A 94 -1.88 0.18 6.74
N ARG A 95 -1.76 1.41 7.22
CA ARG A 95 -1.20 2.53 6.48
C ARG A 95 0.05 2.99 7.21
N CYS A 96 1.12 3.29 6.46
CA CYS A 96 2.28 4.00 6.98
C CYS A 96 2.66 5.18 6.09
N ASP A 97 2.91 6.31 6.72
CA ASP A 97 3.51 7.48 6.10
C ASP A 97 5.01 7.54 6.45
N ASP A 98 5.86 7.58 5.43
CA ASP A 98 7.33 7.65 5.53
C ASP A 98 7.82 8.88 4.75
N PRO A 99 8.32 9.93 5.43
CA PRO A 99 8.95 11.06 4.78
C PRO A 99 10.08 10.64 3.84
N ASP A 100 10.16 11.28 2.68
CA ASP A 100 11.27 11.06 1.76
C ASP A 100 12.59 11.51 2.42
N LYS A 101 13.61 10.66 2.30
CA LYS A 101 14.92 10.90 2.94
C LYS A 101 15.73 12.01 2.26
N ASN A 102 15.41 12.31 1.01
CA ASN A 102 16.20 13.18 0.14
C ASN A 102 15.42 14.43 -0.30
N VAL A 103 14.08 14.38 -0.29
CA VAL A 103 13.23 15.48 -0.77
C VAL A 103 12.33 16.01 0.36
N PRO A 104 12.65 17.18 0.93
CA PRO A 104 11.84 17.79 1.98
C PRO A 104 10.39 18.02 1.55
N GLY A 105 9.44 17.74 2.44
CA GLY A 105 8.01 17.93 2.19
C GLY A 105 7.37 16.88 1.28
N ARG A 106 8.15 15.90 0.79
CA ARG A 106 7.62 14.72 0.12
C ARG A 106 7.38 13.60 1.14
N THR A 107 6.22 12.97 1.07
CA THR A 107 5.85 11.85 1.94
C THR A 107 5.37 10.68 1.09
N TRP A 108 5.89 9.50 1.39
CA TRP A 108 5.47 8.24 0.81
C TRP A 108 4.46 7.56 1.72
N THR A 109 3.29 7.25 1.19
CA THR A 109 2.29 6.45 1.90
C THR A 109 2.26 5.06 1.29
N THR A 110 2.46 4.05 2.13
CA THR A 110 2.12 2.66 1.78
C THR A 110 0.87 2.22 2.53
N GLU A 111 -0.13 1.76 1.80
CA GLU A 111 -1.35 1.14 2.33
C GLU A 111 -1.27 -0.34 1.99
N LEU A 112 -1.37 -1.19 3.01
CA LEU A 112 -1.31 -2.65 2.90
C LEU A 112 -2.58 -3.24 3.47
N SER A 113 -3.07 -4.30 2.86
CA SER A 113 -4.24 -5.03 3.33
C SER A 113 -4.03 -6.51 3.12
N ILE A 114 -4.48 -7.29 4.08
CA ILE A 114 -4.68 -8.72 3.95
C ILE A 114 -6.10 -9.05 4.39
N ALA A 115 -6.68 -10.03 3.72
CA ALA A 115 -8.00 -10.51 4.09
C ALA A 115 -8.03 -12.03 3.99
N ARG A 116 -8.78 -12.65 4.90
CA ARG A 116 -9.09 -14.07 4.85
C ARG A 116 -10.61 -14.22 4.86
N GLN A 117 -11.09 -15.07 3.96
CA GLN A 117 -12.44 -15.59 3.92
C GLN A 117 -12.35 -17.13 3.96
N ALA A 118 -13.50 -17.82 3.91
CA ALA A 118 -13.55 -19.28 4.07
C ALA A 118 -12.67 -20.04 3.07
N ASP A 119 -12.61 -19.59 1.82
CA ASP A 119 -11.96 -20.27 0.70
C ASP A 119 -10.74 -19.52 0.13
N ALA A 120 -10.50 -18.29 0.58
CA ALA A 120 -9.49 -17.42 0.01
C ALA A 120 -8.77 -16.59 1.07
N ALA A 121 -7.49 -16.34 0.80
CA ALA A 121 -6.73 -15.29 1.45
C ALA A 121 -6.22 -14.35 0.35
N SER A 122 -6.18 -13.05 0.62
CA SER A 122 -5.84 -12.02 -0.35
C SER A 122 -4.95 -10.95 0.26
N PHE A 123 -4.20 -10.28 -0.61
CA PHE A 123 -3.28 -9.21 -0.30
C PHE A 123 -3.51 -8.05 -1.26
N GLY A 124 -3.45 -6.83 -0.72
CA GLY A 124 -3.48 -5.59 -1.47
C GLY A 124 -2.39 -4.64 -0.99
N VAL A 125 -1.76 -3.95 -1.93
CA VAL A 125 -0.86 -2.83 -1.63
C VAL A 125 -1.18 -1.65 -2.53
N ARG A 126 -1.00 -0.45 -1.97
CA ARG A 126 -1.01 0.81 -2.71
C ARG A 126 0.13 1.68 -2.21
N LEU A 127 0.89 2.25 -3.13
CA LEU A 127 1.95 3.21 -2.88
C LEU A 127 1.56 4.55 -3.50
N VAL A 128 1.55 5.59 -2.68
CA VAL A 128 1.20 6.96 -3.06
C VAL A 128 2.33 7.88 -2.61
N VAL A 129 2.60 8.92 -3.39
CA VAL A 129 3.49 10.01 -3.00
C VAL A 129 2.71 11.31 -2.92
N ALA A 130 2.85 12.02 -1.81
CA ALA A 130 2.40 13.40 -1.64
C ALA A 130 3.63 14.32 -1.72
N THR A 131 3.58 15.37 -2.54
CA THR A 131 4.70 16.29 -2.74
C THR A 131 4.25 17.66 -3.21
N ASN A 132 5.02 18.72 -2.90
CA ASN A 132 4.80 20.06 -3.43
C ASN A 132 5.58 20.34 -4.73
N GLU A 133 6.33 19.36 -5.23
CA GLU A 133 7.03 19.48 -6.50
C GLU A 133 6.03 19.55 -7.66
N ALA A 134 6.20 20.55 -8.53
CA ALA A 134 5.36 20.70 -9.73
C ALA A 134 5.56 19.52 -10.70
N GLU A 135 6.81 19.06 -10.83
CA GLU A 135 7.21 17.92 -11.65
C GLU A 135 8.02 16.93 -10.78
N PRO A 136 7.34 16.07 -9.99
CA PRO A 136 8.00 15.11 -9.12
C PRO A 136 8.89 14.15 -9.90
N ASN A 137 10.17 14.12 -9.56
CA ASN A 137 11.12 13.16 -10.10
C ASN A 137 11.36 12.03 -9.08
N TYR A 138 10.87 10.84 -9.41
CA TYR A 138 11.11 9.60 -8.66
C TYR A 138 11.08 8.42 -9.61
N MET A 139 11.88 7.40 -9.33
CA MET A 139 11.78 6.12 -10.00
C MET A 139 10.63 5.32 -9.36
N PRO A 140 9.59 4.93 -10.12
CA PRO A 140 8.55 4.06 -9.59
C PRO A 140 9.17 2.79 -9.04
N SER A 141 8.84 2.43 -7.80
CA SER A 141 9.34 1.22 -7.16
C SER A 141 8.20 0.44 -6.53
N ILE A 142 8.34 -0.88 -6.53
CA ILE A 142 7.40 -1.77 -5.85
C ILE A 142 7.88 -1.91 -4.40
N PRO A 143 7.02 -1.69 -3.38
CA PRO A 143 7.39 -1.91 -1.99
C PRO A 143 7.96 -3.32 -1.77
N GLY A 144 9.11 -3.41 -1.10
CA GLY A 144 9.82 -4.69 -0.93
C GLY A 144 9.00 -5.81 -0.25
N ILE A 145 7.96 -5.45 0.51
CA ILE A 145 7.01 -6.40 1.09
C ILE A 145 6.27 -7.23 0.04
N VAL A 146 6.02 -6.67 -1.16
CA VAL A 146 5.40 -7.41 -2.27
C VAL A 146 6.28 -8.57 -2.70
N ARG A 147 7.60 -8.34 -2.79
CA ARG A 147 8.57 -9.37 -3.13
C ARG A 147 8.65 -10.44 -2.04
N GLN A 148 8.71 -10.02 -0.77
CA GLN A 148 8.75 -10.95 0.36
C GLN A 148 7.53 -11.88 0.36
N LEU A 149 6.33 -11.32 0.17
CA LEU A 149 5.09 -12.10 0.09
C LEU A 149 5.01 -12.98 -1.17
N ALA A 150 5.56 -12.53 -2.31
CA ALA A 150 5.62 -13.32 -3.53
C ALA A 150 6.53 -14.56 -3.38
N ASP A 151 7.62 -14.43 -2.62
CA ASP A 151 8.51 -15.53 -2.28
C ASP A 151 7.83 -16.50 -1.29
N PHE A 152 7.25 -15.98 -0.21
CA PHE A 152 6.50 -16.74 0.78
C PHE A 152 5.46 -15.85 1.52
N PRO A 153 4.19 -16.26 1.65
CA PRO A 153 3.59 -17.57 1.33
C PRO A 153 3.29 -17.77 -0.17
N GLY A 154 3.61 -16.79 -1.00
CA GLY A 154 3.30 -16.74 -2.43
C GLY A 154 2.18 -15.77 -2.73
N LEU A 155 2.30 -15.07 -3.86
CA LEU A 155 1.24 -14.23 -4.40
C LEU A 155 0.77 -14.77 -5.74
N PHE A 156 -0.54 -14.78 -5.97
CA PHE A 156 -1.15 -15.22 -7.21
C PHE A 156 -2.08 -14.17 -7.77
N ARG A 157 -1.98 -13.87 -9.07
CA ARG A 157 -2.89 -12.97 -9.77
C ARG A 157 -3.37 -13.66 -11.04
N ASN A 158 -4.69 -13.73 -11.22
CA ASN A 158 -5.33 -14.43 -12.35
C ASN A 158 -4.76 -15.85 -12.54
N GLY A 159 -4.76 -16.66 -11.47
CA GLY A 159 -4.25 -18.03 -11.49
C GLY A 159 -2.72 -18.18 -11.57
N ARG A 160 -1.97 -17.12 -11.86
CA ARG A 160 -0.51 -17.17 -12.04
C ARG A 160 0.23 -16.72 -10.80
N LYS A 161 1.30 -17.44 -10.43
CA LYS A 161 2.20 -17.03 -9.35
C LYS A 161 2.96 -15.78 -9.79
N LEU A 162 2.98 -14.75 -8.94
CA LEU A 162 3.83 -13.59 -9.11
C LEU A 162 5.27 -13.96 -8.74
N THR A 163 6.21 -13.63 -9.62
CA THR A 163 7.64 -13.88 -9.45
C THR A 163 8.41 -12.58 -9.63
N VAL A 164 9.66 -12.57 -9.18
CA VAL A 164 10.59 -11.46 -9.40
C VAL A 164 11.18 -11.48 -10.82
N ASP A 165 11.19 -12.65 -11.44
CA ASP A 165 11.69 -12.83 -12.79
C ASP A 165 10.67 -12.35 -13.82
N PRO A 166 11.12 -11.65 -14.88
CA PRO A 166 10.25 -11.21 -15.95
C PRO A 166 9.64 -12.43 -16.67
N LEU A 167 8.34 -12.34 -16.94
CA LEU A 167 7.64 -13.33 -17.74
C LEU A 167 7.59 -12.85 -19.20
N ILE A 168 8.08 -13.67 -20.13
CA ILE A 168 7.83 -13.49 -21.55
C ILE A 168 6.40 -13.96 -21.82
N VAL A 169 5.56 -13.05 -22.31
CA VAL A 169 4.19 -13.38 -22.76
C VAL A 169 4.26 -13.53 -24.27
N ASP A 170 3.97 -14.73 -24.77
CA ASP A 170 3.79 -14.99 -26.20
C ASP A 170 2.38 -14.55 -26.60
N ASP A 171 2.26 -13.81 -27.70
CA ASP A 171 1.02 -13.23 -28.22
C ASP A 171 -0.11 -14.27 -28.41
N ASN A 172 0.24 -15.56 -28.50
CA ASN A 172 -0.72 -16.65 -28.72
C ASN A 172 -1.24 -17.31 -27.43
N GLN A 173 -0.75 -16.95 -26.24
CA GLN A 173 -1.27 -17.51 -25.00
C GLN A 173 -2.56 -16.78 -24.56
N LYS A 174 -3.69 -17.47 -24.66
CA LYS A 174 -4.95 -17.01 -24.05
C LYS A 174 -4.74 -16.74 -22.56
N LEU A 175 -5.09 -15.53 -22.15
CA LEU A 175 -5.22 -15.16 -20.74
C LEU A 175 -6.53 -15.77 -20.23
N GLU A 176 -6.45 -16.87 -19.49
CA GLU A 176 -7.56 -17.43 -18.70
C GLU A 176 -7.68 -16.74 -17.33
#